data_AF-A0A7W0VVA8-F1
#
_entry.id   AF-A0A7W0VVA8-F1
#
_cell.length_a   1.000
_cell.length_b   1.000
_cell.length_c   1.000
_cell.angle_alpha   90.00
_cell.angle_beta   90.00
_cell.angle_gamma   90.00
#
_symmetry.space_group_name_H-M   'P 1'
#
loop_
_entity.id
_entity.type
_entity.pdbx_description
1 polymer ?
#
loop_
_entity_poly.entity_id
_entity_poly.type
_entity_poly.pdbx_seq_one_letter_code
_entity_poly.pdbx_strand_id
1 'polypeptide(L)'
;MDLGEAERQRADDLMRTLAHHDSLTGLPNRLLLADRIERAMARADRQGDTVAVLFLDLDGFKRVNDTLGHEAGDQVLKQAAFRILSSVRAVDTAARRGGDEFTVVLEKVRSAEDVRVVTARLLEELSQPYAVTGVEAQLSASIGVSLYPADARAANDLFKLADEAMYCAKRSGKNQVAFHAEPACASGATGSKPDARSHPPLAA
;
A
#
# COMPACT_ATOMS: atom_id res chain seq x y z
N MET A 1 42.28 5.86 4.62
CA MET A 1 40.85 5.65 4.91
C MET A 1 40.75 4.35 5.66
N ASP A 2 40.26 4.40 6.88
CA ASP A 2 40.31 3.29 7.84
C ASP A 2 39.23 2.24 7.49
N LEU A 3 39.65 0.99 7.31
CA LEU A 3 38.75 -0.12 6.92
C LEU A 3 37.69 -0.36 8.01
N GLY A 4 38.01 -0.10 9.28
CA GLY A 4 37.08 -0.27 10.41
C GLY A 4 35.95 0.76 10.46
N GLU A 5 36.18 1.99 9.98
CA GLU A 5 35.13 3.01 9.88
C GLU A 5 34.15 2.70 8.75
N ALA A 6 34.66 2.23 7.61
CA ALA A 6 33.84 1.83 6.47
C ALA A 6 32.98 0.59 6.79
N GLU A 7 33.51 -0.37 7.56
CA GLU A 7 32.75 -1.55 8.01
C GLU A 7 31.65 -1.18 9.03
N ARG A 8 31.94 -0.30 10.00
CA ARG A 8 30.92 0.24 10.92
C ARG A 8 29.83 1.00 10.18
N GLN A 9 30.20 1.88 9.25
CA GLN A 9 29.23 2.65 8.47
C GLN A 9 28.32 1.72 7.65
N ARG A 10 28.87 0.69 7.01
CA ARG A 10 28.09 -0.32 6.27
C ARG A 10 27.16 -1.11 7.18
N ALA A 11 27.61 -1.49 8.37
CA ALA A 11 26.78 -2.19 9.35
C ALA A 11 25.62 -1.30 9.84
N ASP A 12 25.89 -0.03 10.09
CA ASP A 12 24.89 0.96 10.51
C ASP A 12 23.87 1.25 9.41
N ASP A 13 24.32 1.39 8.15
CA ASP A 13 23.45 1.60 6.99
C ASP A 13 22.57 0.36 6.72
N LEU A 14 23.12 -0.84 6.89
CA LEU A 14 22.37 -2.09 6.79
C LEU A 14 21.34 -2.20 7.92
N MET A 15 21.71 -1.87 9.16
CA MET A 15 20.77 -1.85 10.29
C MET A 15 19.62 -0.87 10.06
N ARG A 16 19.92 0.34 9.56
CA ARG A 16 18.90 1.34 9.21
C ARG A 16 17.97 0.84 8.11
N THR A 17 18.54 0.21 7.08
CA THR A 17 17.76 -0.37 5.97
C THR A 17 16.81 -1.45 6.49
N LEU A 18 17.29 -2.37 7.34
CA LEU A 18 16.47 -3.44 7.92
C LEU A 18 15.40 -2.92 8.89
N ALA A 19 15.66 -1.80 9.59
CA ALA A 19 14.70 -1.18 10.51
C ALA A 19 13.58 -0.43 9.78
N HIS A 20 13.82 0.07 8.58
CA HIS A 20 12.93 1.01 7.88
C HIS A 20 12.38 0.52 6.53
N HIS A 21 12.90 -0.58 6.00
CA HIS A 21 12.43 -1.16 4.74
C HIS A 21 11.90 -2.59 4.92
N ASP A 22 10.98 -2.96 4.05
CA ASP A 22 10.48 -4.33 3.90
C ASP A 22 11.56 -5.20 3.24
N SER A 23 11.92 -6.31 3.86
CA SER A 23 13.03 -7.16 3.41
C SER A 23 12.78 -7.86 2.07
N LEU A 24 11.52 -8.05 1.68
CA LEU A 24 11.16 -8.74 0.45
C LEU A 24 11.16 -7.81 -0.76
N THR A 25 10.60 -6.61 -0.59
CA THR A 25 10.34 -5.66 -1.68
C THR A 25 11.31 -4.49 -1.71
N GLY A 26 12.02 -4.22 -0.61
CA GLY A 26 12.89 -3.05 -0.46
C GLY A 26 12.14 -1.72 -0.29
N LEU A 27 10.79 -1.73 -0.31
CA LEU A 27 10.00 -0.53 -0.07
C LEU A 27 10.07 -0.10 1.41
N PRO A 28 9.85 1.19 1.71
CA PRO A 28 9.48 1.65 3.04
C PRO A 28 8.52 0.70 3.76
N ASN A 29 8.87 0.36 5.00
CA ASN A 29 7.96 -0.38 5.87
C ASN A 29 6.98 0.58 6.57
N ARG A 30 6.11 0.03 7.41
CA ARG A 30 5.11 0.81 8.16
C ARG A 30 5.72 1.93 9.02
N LEU A 31 6.90 1.72 9.60
CA LEU A 31 7.55 2.70 10.46
C LEU A 31 8.03 3.90 9.63
N LEU A 32 8.73 3.65 8.52
CA LEU A 32 9.20 4.73 7.64
C LEU A 32 8.05 5.46 6.95
N LEU A 33 7.00 4.74 6.57
CA LEU A 33 5.78 5.33 6.02
C LEU A 33 5.15 6.35 6.99
N ALA A 34 5.04 5.99 8.27
CA ALA A 34 4.47 6.86 9.30
C ALA A 34 5.29 8.16 9.48
N ASP A 35 6.62 8.08 9.47
CA ASP A 35 7.48 9.28 9.50
C ASP A 35 7.30 10.14 8.24
N ARG A 36 7.21 9.51 7.05
CA ARG A 36 7.11 10.24 5.78
C ARG A 36 5.77 10.98 5.62
N ILE A 37 4.65 10.38 6.04
CA ILE A 37 3.35 11.06 5.96
C ILE A 37 3.29 12.28 6.90
N GLU A 38 3.81 12.18 8.13
CA GLU A 38 3.85 13.30 9.07
C GLU A 38 4.66 14.47 8.48
N ARG A 39 5.79 14.17 7.85
CA ARG A 39 6.60 15.18 7.15
C ARG A 39 5.87 15.78 5.95
N ALA A 40 5.14 14.97 5.18
CA ALA A 40 4.36 15.43 4.03
C ALA A 40 3.22 16.35 4.47
N MET A 41 2.47 15.97 5.51
CA MET A 41 1.40 16.79 6.10
C MET A 41 1.95 18.12 6.64
N ALA A 42 3.06 18.10 7.37
CA ALA A 42 3.68 19.33 7.87
C ALA A 42 4.16 20.26 6.73
N ARG A 43 4.61 19.70 5.59
CA ARG A 43 4.92 20.49 4.39
C ARG A 43 3.66 21.07 3.78
N ALA A 44 2.61 20.27 3.66
CA ALA A 44 1.33 20.64 3.09
C ALA A 44 0.65 21.78 3.88
N ASP A 45 0.66 21.71 5.21
CA ASP A 45 0.17 22.79 6.08
C ASP A 45 0.82 24.15 5.77
N ARG A 46 2.13 24.16 5.49
CA ARG A 46 2.86 25.40 5.18
C ARG A 46 2.62 25.91 3.76
N GLN A 47 2.32 25.02 2.83
CA GLN A 47 2.23 25.32 1.39
C GLN A 47 0.78 25.46 0.90
N GLY A 48 -0.20 25.06 1.71
CA GLY A 48 -1.60 24.95 1.29
C GLY A 48 -1.84 23.79 0.32
N ASP A 49 -0.96 22.78 0.31
CA ASP A 49 -1.04 21.63 -0.58
C ASP A 49 -1.96 20.54 0.00
N THR A 50 -2.37 19.61 -0.86
CA THR A 50 -3.07 18.37 -0.46
C THR A 50 -2.12 17.18 -0.45
N VAL A 51 -2.30 16.28 0.51
CA VAL A 51 -1.65 14.95 0.54
C VAL A 51 -2.72 13.89 0.36
N ALA A 52 -2.50 12.91 -0.52
CA ALA A 52 -3.40 11.77 -0.67
C ALA A 52 -2.77 10.51 -0.09
N VAL A 53 -3.55 9.74 0.66
CA VAL A 53 -3.18 8.41 1.15
C VAL A 53 -3.99 7.38 0.39
N LEU A 54 -3.27 6.45 -0.25
CA LEU A 54 -3.83 5.37 -1.05
C LEU A 54 -3.50 4.07 -0.33
N PHE A 55 -4.51 3.32 0.10
CA PHE A 55 -4.36 1.96 0.62
C PHE A 55 -4.64 0.97 -0.51
N LEU A 56 -3.75 0.01 -0.73
CA LEU A 56 -3.86 -0.96 -1.81
C LEU A 56 -3.76 -2.38 -1.24
N ASP A 57 -4.58 -3.28 -1.77
CA ASP A 57 -4.54 -4.70 -1.47
C ASP A 57 -4.71 -5.51 -2.76
N LEU A 58 -3.89 -6.55 -2.92
CA LEU A 58 -3.86 -7.37 -4.14
C LEU A 58 -4.99 -8.41 -4.11
N ASP A 59 -5.98 -8.20 -4.98
CA ASP A 59 -7.11 -9.08 -5.11
C ASP A 59 -6.69 -10.44 -5.66
N GLY A 60 -6.98 -11.51 -4.90
CA GLY A 60 -6.69 -12.88 -5.30
C GLY A 60 -5.29 -13.36 -4.95
N PHE A 61 -4.50 -12.57 -4.23
CA PHE A 61 -3.14 -12.96 -3.81
C PHE A 61 -3.09 -14.26 -3.01
N LYS A 62 -4.04 -14.46 -2.09
CA LYS A 62 -4.15 -15.74 -1.35
C LYS A 62 -4.28 -16.95 -2.27
N ARG A 63 -5.06 -16.85 -3.36
CA ARG A 63 -5.23 -17.94 -4.32
C ARG A 63 -3.92 -18.29 -5.03
N VAL A 64 -3.07 -17.29 -5.30
CA VAL A 64 -1.73 -17.51 -5.86
C VAL A 64 -0.87 -18.31 -4.90
N ASN A 65 -0.82 -17.93 -3.62
CA ASN A 65 -0.07 -18.70 -2.62
C ASN A 65 -0.59 -20.13 -2.49
N ASP A 66 -1.92 -20.30 -2.42
CA ASP A 66 -2.54 -21.60 -2.21
C ASP A 66 -2.37 -22.53 -3.42
N THR A 67 -2.28 -21.98 -4.65
CA THR A 67 -2.21 -22.78 -5.90
C THR A 67 -0.78 -22.96 -6.42
N LEU A 68 0.05 -21.93 -6.32
CA LEU A 68 1.39 -21.86 -6.94
C LEU A 68 2.51 -21.81 -5.89
N GLY A 69 2.17 -21.77 -4.60
CA GLY A 69 3.12 -21.74 -3.49
C GLY A 69 3.61 -20.34 -3.12
N HIS A 70 4.23 -20.25 -1.94
CA HIS A 70 4.70 -18.98 -1.37
C HIS A 70 5.80 -18.30 -2.19
N GLU A 71 6.64 -19.07 -2.89
CA GLU A 71 7.67 -18.49 -3.78
C GLU A 71 7.04 -17.69 -4.94
N ALA A 72 5.94 -18.19 -5.52
CA ALA A 72 5.18 -17.46 -6.52
C ALA A 72 4.55 -16.19 -5.91
N GLY A 73 4.02 -16.26 -4.69
CA GLY A 73 3.53 -15.09 -3.97
C GLY A 73 4.60 -14.03 -3.76
N ASP A 74 5.81 -14.43 -3.35
CA ASP A 74 6.94 -13.52 -3.18
C ASP A 74 7.35 -12.83 -4.50
N GLN A 75 7.28 -13.56 -5.62
CA GLN A 75 7.51 -12.99 -6.95
C GLN A 75 6.42 -11.99 -7.35
N VAL A 76 5.15 -12.26 -7.04
CA VAL A 76 4.05 -11.31 -7.23
C VAL A 76 4.31 -10.04 -6.43
N LEU A 77 4.64 -10.16 -5.14
CA LEU A 77 4.84 -9.00 -4.26
C LEU A 77 6.00 -8.11 -4.73
N LYS A 78 7.09 -8.70 -5.21
CA LYS A 78 8.23 -7.96 -5.79
C LYS A 78 7.83 -7.22 -7.07
N GLN A 79 7.07 -7.87 -7.95
CA GLN A 79 6.57 -7.26 -9.18
C GLN A 79 5.57 -6.14 -8.89
N ALA A 80 4.63 -6.35 -7.96
CA ALA A 80 3.67 -5.34 -7.54
C ALA A 80 4.39 -4.11 -6.95
N ALA A 81 5.38 -4.32 -6.09
CA ALA A 81 6.20 -3.25 -5.54
C ALA A 81 6.89 -2.43 -6.65
N PHE A 82 7.48 -3.10 -7.65
CA PHE A 82 8.10 -2.45 -8.79
C PHE A 82 7.10 -1.63 -9.63
N ARG A 83 5.92 -2.20 -9.92
CA ARG A 83 4.85 -1.52 -10.67
C ARG A 83 4.32 -0.29 -9.93
N ILE A 84 4.10 -0.41 -8.63
CA ILE A 84 3.67 0.71 -7.78
C ILE A 84 4.72 1.82 -7.81
N LEU A 85 5.99 1.48 -7.58
CA LEU A 85 7.08 2.46 -7.54
C LEU A 85 7.26 3.17 -8.90
N SER A 86 7.12 2.44 -10.01
CA SER A 86 7.19 2.99 -11.37
C SER A 86 5.97 3.85 -11.74
N SER A 87 4.86 3.66 -11.02
CA SER A 87 3.60 4.38 -11.21
C SER A 87 3.46 5.63 -10.34
N VAL A 88 4.50 6.02 -9.59
CA VAL A 88 4.47 7.21 -8.73
C VAL A 88 5.72 8.06 -8.95
N ARG A 89 5.69 9.33 -8.55
CA ARG A 89 6.85 10.22 -8.72
C ARG A 89 7.87 9.95 -7.61
N ALA A 90 9.12 10.34 -7.82
CA ALA A 90 10.18 10.17 -6.82
C ALA A 90 9.92 10.91 -5.49
N VAL A 91 9.08 11.96 -5.51
CA VAL A 91 8.65 12.68 -4.31
C VAL A 91 7.54 11.96 -3.54
N ASP A 92 6.81 11.08 -4.21
CA ASP A 92 5.76 10.29 -3.59
C ASP A 92 6.40 9.09 -2.85
N THR A 93 5.67 8.53 -1.89
CA THR A 93 6.16 7.38 -1.10
C THR A 93 5.31 6.16 -1.38
N ALA A 94 5.91 5.09 -1.88
CA ALA A 94 5.34 3.75 -1.89
C ALA A 94 5.89 2.95 -0.70
N ALA A 95 5.05 2.18 -0.03
CA ALA A 95 5.40 1.40 1.14
C ALA A 95 4.68 0.05 1.12
N ARG A 96 5.29 -0.97 1.75
CA ARG A 96 4.63 -2.25 2.05
C ARG A 96 4.40 -2.34 3.55
N ARG A 97 3.14 -2.57 3.95
CA ARG A 97 2.76 -2.67 5.37
C ARG A 97 2.91 -4.09 5.91
N GLY A 98 2.73 -5.09 5.06
CA GLY A 98 2.82 -6.51 5.37
C GLY A 98 1.84 -7.31 4.51
N GLY A 99 2.07 -8.62 4.34
CA GLY A 99 1.23 -9.44 3.47
C GLY A 99 1.18 -8.91 2.04
N ASP A 100 -0.02 -8.70 1.51
CA ASP A 100 -0.36 -8.12 0.22
C ASP A 100 -0.79 -6.64 0.29
N GLU A 101 -0.62 -6.00 1.46
CA GLU A 101 -1.01 -4.62 1.69
C GLU A 101 0.12 -3.64 1.35
N PHE A 102 -0.18 -2.72 0.44
CA PHE A 102 0.68 -1.59 0.07
C PHE A 102 0.02 -0.26 0.43
N THR A 103 0.84 0.78 0.57
CA THR A 103 0.34 2.13 0.78
C THR A 103 1.16 3.11 -0.04
N VAL A 104 0.48 4.05 -0.68
CA VAL A 104 1.11 5.15 -1.40
C VAL A 104 0.69 6.48 -0.76
N VAL A 105 1.66 7.37 -0.55
CA VAL A 105 1.43 8.76 -0.14
C VAL A 105 1.82 9.65 -1.31
N LEU A 106 0.84 10.33 -1.90
CA LEU A 106 1.06 11.32 -2.95
C LEU A 106 1.19 12.71 -2.32
N GLU A 107 2.29 13.39 -2.63
CA GLU A 107 2.54 14.75 -2.14
C GLU A 107 2.17 15.79 -3.19
N LYS A 108 1.77 16.99 -2.73
CA LYS A 108 1.49 18.15 -3.60
C LYS A 108 0.47 17.85 -4.70
N VAL A 109 -0.61 17.22 -4.28
CA VAL A 109 -1.76 16.95 -5.14
C VAL A 109 -2.54 18.26 -5.30
N ARG A 110 -2.91 18.65 -6.53
CA ARG A 110 -3.64 19.90 -6.78
C ARG A 110 -5.15 19.71 -6.77
N SER A 111 -5.60 18.50 -7.08
CA SER A 111 -7.03 18.17 -7.15
C SER A 111 -7.28 16.68 -6.90
N ALA A 112 -8.52 16.32 -6.56
CA ALA A 112 -8.94 14.92 -6.50
C ALA A 112 -8.80 14.21 -7.86
N GLU A 113 -8.89 14.96 -8.97
CA GLU A 113 -8.70 14.42 -10.32
C GLU A 113 -7.26 13.95 -10.55
N ASP A 114 -6.26 14.67 -10.03
CA ASP A 114 -4.86 14.22 -10.09
C ASP A 114 -4.69 12.86 -9.41
N VAL A 115 -5.38 12.65 -8.29
CA VAL A 115 -5.36 11.36 -7.57
C VAL A 115 -6.06 10.29 -8.39
N ARG A 116 -7.21 10.61 -9.01
CA ARG A 116 -7.93 9.67 -9.90
C ARG A 116 -7.03 9.19 -11.02
N VAL A 117 -6.31 10.08 -11.70
CA VAL A 117 -5.36 9.72 -12.76
C VAL A 117 -4.29 8.76 -12.26
N VAL A 118 -3.68 9.04 -11.10
CA VAL A 118 -2.65 8.15 -10.53
C VAL A 118 -3.23 6.79 -10.11
N THR A 119 -4.39 6.78 -9.47
CA THR A 119 -5.05 5.53 -9.03
C THR A 119 -5.53 4.68 -10.21
N ALA A 120 -6.02 5.29 -11.29
CA ALA A 120 -6.40 4.58 -12.51
C ALA A 120 -5.18 3.90 -13.16
N ARG A 121 -4.05 4.61 -13.26
CA ARG A 121 -2.79 4.03 -13.73
C ARG A 121 -2.32 2.88 -12.84
N LEU A 122 -2.33 3.08 -11.52
CA LEU A 122 -1.96 2.03 -10.57
C LEU A 122 -2.83 0.78 -10.75
N LEU A 123 -4.13 0.96 -10.91
CA LEU A 123 -5.08 -0.14 -11.10
C LEU A 123 -4.82 -0.90 -12.40
N GLU A 124 -4.57 -0.19 -13.50
CA GLU A 124 -4.24 -0.76 -14.81
C GLU A 124 -2.93 -1.57 -14.75
N GLU A 125 -1.87 -1.00 -14.17
CA GLU A 125 -0.56 -1.64 -14.03
C GLU A 125 -0.62 -2.87 -13.12
N LEU A 126 -1.31 -2.76 -11.98
CA LEU A 126 -1.48 -3.89 -11.05
C LEU A 126 -2.37 -5.00 -11.59
N SER A 127 -3.17 -4.71 -12.63
CA SER A 127 -3.99 -5.70 -13.33
C SER A 127 -3.30 -6.36 -14.52
N GLN A 128 -2.06 -5.98 -14.85
CA GLN A 128 -1.30 -6.73 -15.87
C GLN A 128 -0.93 -8.12 -15.35
N PRO A 129 -0.83 -9.15 -16.22
CA PRO A 129 -0.41 -10.50 -15.81
C PRO A 129 0.92 -10.52 -15.07
N TYR A 130 1.05 -11.37 -14.05
CA TYR A 130 2.29 -11.56 -13.28
C TYR A 130 2.99 -12.84 -13.72
N ALA A 131 4.22 -12.72 -14.21
CA ALA A 131 5.03 -13.88 -14.56
C ALA A 131 5.58 -14.51 -13.27
N VAL A 132 5.12 -15.71 -12.92
CA VAL A 132 5.54 -16.42 -11.70
C VAL A 132 5.76 -17.89 -11.96
N THR A 133 6.89 -18.44 -11.49
CA THR A 133 7.18 -19.89 -11.59
C THR A 133 6.94 -20.52 -12.98
N GLY A 134 7.18 -19.77 -14.06
CA GLY A 134 6.97 -20.23 -15.44
C GLY A 134 5.53 -20.21 -15.95
N VAL A 135 4.58 -19.66 -15.19
CA VAL A 135 3.18 -19.43 -15.58
C VAL A 135 2.80 -17.95 -15.41
N GLU A 136 1.62 -17.57 -15.90
CA GLU A 136 1.05 -16.25 -15.66
C GLU A 136 -0.06 -16.32 -14.60
N ALA A 137 0.01 -15.44 -13.61
CA ALA A 137 -1.03 -15.24 -12.61
C ALA A 137 -1.77 -13.93 -12.88
N GLN A 138 -3.10 -14.00 -12.92
CA GLN A 138 -3.96 -12.82 -13.06
C GLN A 138 -4.43 -12.37 -11.68
N LEU A 139 -4.04 -11.16 -11.29
CA LEU A 139 -4.51 -10.45 -10.10
C LEU A 139 -5.07 -9.08 -10.52
N SER A 140 -5.70 -8.41 -9.56
CA SER A 140 -6.04 -6.99 -9.63
C SER A 140 -5.73 -6.34 -8.28
N ALA A 141 -6.13 -5.09 -8.09
CA ALA A 141 -6.03 -4.43 -6.80
C ALA A 141 -7.32 -3.70 -6.42
N SER A 142 -7.57 -3.62 -5.12
CA SER A 142 -8.59 -2.73 -4.57
C SER A 142 -7.87 -1.55 -3.92
N ILE A 143 -8.28 -0.33 -4.26
CA ILE A 143 -7.61 0.91 -3.81
C ILE A 143 -8.60 1.77 -3.03
N GLY A 144 -8.22 2.17 -1.82
CA GLY A 144 -8.95 3.15 -1.01
C GLY A 144 -8.18 4.45 -0.90
N VAL A 145 -8.88 5.59 -0.96
CA VAL A 145 -8.26 6.91 -0.97
C VAL A 145 -8.82 7.79 0.14
N SER A 146 -7.93 8.47 0.86
CA SER A 146 -8.27 9.60 1.73
C SER A 146 -7.36 10.81 1.45
N LEU A 147 -7.87 12.01 1.73
CA LEU A 147 -7.25 13.29 1.39
C LEU A 147 -7.03 14.16 2.63
N TYR A 148 -5.82 14.66 2.80
CA TYR A 148 -5.48 15.67 3.78
C TYR A 148 -5.48 17.06 3.13
N PRO A 149 -6.07 18.09 3.77
CA PRO A 149 -6.74 18.06 5.07
C PRO A 149 -8.26 17.81 5.01
N ALA A 150 -8.81 17.51 3.83
CA ALA A 150 -10.25 17.48 3.58
C ALA A 150 -11.00 16.39 4.37
N ASP A 151 -10.43 15.19 4.45
CA ASP A 151 -11.04 14.03 5.11
C ASP A 151 -10.60 13.91 6.57
N ALA A 152 -9.33 14.20 6.86
CA ALA A 152 -8.78 14.18 8.22
C ALA A 152 -7.51 15.04 8.36
N ARG A 153 -7.19 15.40 9.60
CA ARG A 153 -5.99 16.21 9.96
C ARG A 153 -4.89 15.43 10.67
N ALA A 154 -5.12 14.17 11.03
CA ALA A 154 -4.12 13.30 11.65
C ALA A 154 -3.78 12.13 10.72
N ALA A 155 -2.49 11.74 10.66
CA ALA A 155 -2.02 10.67 9.79
C ALA A 155 -2.74 9.33 10.02
N ASN A 156 -2.96 8.97 11.29
CA ASN A 156 -3.65 7.73 11.65
C ASN A 156 -5.09 7.69 11.15
N ASP A 157 -5.79 8.83 11.19
CA ASP A 157 -7.16 8.92 10.70
C ASP A 157 -7.19 8.80 9.17
N LEU A 158 -6.26 9.45 8.45
CA LEU A 158 -6.13 9.28 7.00
C LEU A 158 -5.91 7.82 6.61
N PHE A 159 -4.99 7.11 7.27
CA PHE A 159 -4.79 5.69 7.01
C PHE A 159 -6.04 4.86 7.28
N LYS A 160 -6.78 5.16 8.35
CA LYS A 160 -8.01 4.46 8.68
C LYS A 160 -9.09 4.69 7.63
N LEU A 161 -9.31 5.94 7.22
CA LEU A 161 -10.29 6.29 6.20
C LEU A 161 -9.96 5.67 4.84
N ALA A 162 -8.68 5.61 4.47
CA ALA A 162 -8.23 4.94 3.25
C ALA A 162 -8.42 3.40 3.32
N ASP A 163 -8.15 2.76 4.47
CA ASP A 163 -8.41 1.32 4.68
C ASP A 163 -9.91 1.01 4.57
N GLU A 164 -10.76 1.82 5.20
CA GLU A 164 -12.23 1.70 5.09
C GLU A 164 -12.71 1.86 3.65
N ALA A 165 -12.16 2.85 2.92
CA ALA A 165 -12.48 3.06 1.52
C ALA A 165 -12.07 1.87 0.64
N MET A 166 -10.89 1.32 0.87
CA MET A 166 -10.40 0.13 0.16
C MET A 166 -11.32 -1.07 0.41
N TYR A 167 -11.82 -1.22 1.65
CA TYR A 167 -12.76 -2.28 1.97
C TYR A 167 -14.11 -2.10 1.24
N CYS A 168 -14.57 -0.86 1.02
CA CYS A 168 -15.71 -0.62 0.12
C CYS A 168 -15.41 -1.11 -1.30
N ALA A 169 -14.23 -0.78 -1.85
CA ALA A 169 -13.83 -1.21 -3.18
C ALA A 169 -13.84 -2.75 -3.30
N LYS A 170 -13.36 -3.46 -2.28
CA LYS A 170 -13.44 -4.93 -2.20
C LYS A 170 -14.87 -5.45 -2.23
N ARG A 171 -15.78 -4.85 -1.44
CA ARG A 171 -17.19 -5.28 -1.36
C ARG A 171 -17.99 -4.95 -2.60
N SER A 172 -17.62 -3.89 -3.31
CA SER A 172 -18.29 -3.43 -4.52
C SER A 172 -17.78 -4.09 -5.80
N GLY A 173 -17.05 -5.22 -5.70
CA GLY A 173 -16.66 -6.02 -6.86
C GLY A 173 -15.16 -6.14 -7.12
N LYS A 174 -14.30 -5.57 -6.26
CA LYS A 174 -12.83 -5.55 -6.42
C LYS A 174 -12.37 -4.80 -7.68
N ASN A 175 -11.06 -4.79 -7.95
CA ASN A 175 -10.49 -4.16 -9.14
C ASN A 175 -10.99 -2.72 -9.38
N GLN A 176 -10.98 -1.91 -8.33
CA GLN A 176 -11.50 -0.54 -8.42
C GLN A 176 -10.93 0.36 -7.33
N VAL A 177 -11.19 1.65 -7.50
CA VAL A 177 -10.82 2.71 -6.58
C VAL A 177 -12.07 3.21 -5.86
N ALA A 178 -11.98 3.44 -4.56
CA ALA A 178 -13.02 4.11 -3.79
C ALA A 178 -12.40 5.28 -3.02
N PHE A 179 -13.02 6.44 -3.12
CA PHE A 179 -12.66 7.60 -2.29
C PHE A 179 -13.50 7.59 -1.02
N HIS A 180 -12.90 7.92 0.11
CA HIS A 180 -13.62 8.01 1.38
C HIS A 180 -14.84 8.93 1.30
N ALA A 181 -14.68 10.11 0.69
CA ALA A 181 -15.73 11.11 0.53
C ALA A 181 -16.87 10.71 -0.42
N GLU A 182 -16.79 9.56 -1.12
CA GLU A 182 -17.85 9.14 -2.04
C GLU A 182 -19.01 8.42 -1.33
N PRO A 183 -20.26 8.62 -1.79
CA PRO A 183 -21.46 8.08 -1.12
C PRO A 183 -21.47 6.56 -0.98
N ALA A 184 -20.85 5.85 -1.94
CA ALA A 184 -20.76 4.40 -1.94
C ALA A 184 -19.97 3.83 -0.74
N CYS A 185 -19.10 4.63 -0.12
CA CYS A 185 -18.43 4.30 1.13
C CYS A 185 -19.15 4.81 2.38
N ALA A 186 -19.78 5.98 2.31
CA ALA A 186 -20.44 6.62 3.44
C ALA A 186 -21.61 5.78 4.02
N SER A 187 -22.22 4.89 3.23
CA SER A 187 -23.34 4.04 3.68
C SER A 187 -22.93 2.70 4.31
N GLY A 188 -21.64 2.41 4.49
CA GLY A 188 -21.14 1.08 4.86
C GLY A 188 -20.28 0.98 6.13
N ALA A 189 -20.23 2.02 6.96
CA ALA A 189 -19.33 2.16 8.12
C ALA A 189 -19.69 1.29 9.36
N THR A 190 -20.51 0.26 9.20
CA THR A 190 -20.79 -0.75 10.25
C THR A 190 -20.46 -2.13 9.74
N GLY A 191 -19.17 -2.49 9.73
CA GLY A 191 -18.75 -3.84 9.35
C GLY A 191 -17.39 -4.16 9.94
N SER A 192 -17.39 -4.75 11.14
CA SER A 192 -16.24 -5.41 11.75
C SER A 192 -15.51 -6.27 10.71
N LYS A 193 -14.18 -6.21 10.70
CA LYS A 193 -13.32 -7.18 10.00
C LYS A 193 -13.81 -8.60 10.33
N PRO A 194 -13.99 -9.51 9.36
CA PRO A 194 -14.18 -10.91 9.69
C PRO A 194 -12.85 -11.44 10.22
N ASP A 195 -12.83 -11.79 11.50
CA ASP A 195 -11.71 -12.45 12.18
C ASP A 195 -11.40 -13.77 11.46
N ALA A 196 -10.24 -13.85 10.83
CA ALA A 196 -9.75 -15.08 10.23
C ALA A 196 -9.10 -15.99 11.30
N ARG A 197 -9.89 -16.50 12.25
CA ARG A 197 -9.48 -17.62 13.14
C ARG A 197 -10.67 -18.46 13.58
N SER A 198 -10.89 -19.59 12.91
CA SER A 198 -11.54 -20.74 13.52
C SER A 198 -10.86 -22.02 13.00
N HIS A 199 -9.96 -22.57 13.83
CA HIS A 199 -9.50 -23.95 13.70
C HIS A 199 -10.68 -24.89 13.98
N PRO A 200 -10.86 -25.99 13.23
CA PRO A 200 -11.77 -27.04 13.63
C PRO A 200 -11.17 -27.85 14.80
N PRO A 201 -11.98 -28.36 15.74
CA PRO A 201 -11.49 -29.21 16.82
C PRO A 201 -11.07 -30.60 16.27
N LEU A 202 -9.99 -31.14 16.82
CA LEU A 202 -9.62 -32.55 16.67
C LEU A 202 -10.73 -33.42 17.25
N ALA A 203 -11.29 -34.32 16.44
CA ALA A 203 -12.10 -35.42 16.92
C ALA A 203 -11.18 -36.56 17.39
N ALA A 204 -11.48 -37.10 18.57
CA ALA A 204 -11.04 -38.40 19.05
C ALA A 204 -12.09 -39.46 18.67
#